data_AF-A0A9Q4L4E6-F1
#
_entry.id   AF-A0A9Q4L4E6-F1
#
_cell.length_a   1.000
_cell.length_b   1.000
_cell.length_c   1.000
_cell.angle_alpha   90.00
_cell.angle_beta   90.00
_cell.angle_gamma   90.00
#
_symmetry.space_group_name_H-M   'P 1'
#
loop_
_entity.id
_entity.type
_entity.pdbx_description
1 polymer ?
#
loop_
_entity_poly.entity_id
_entity_poly.type
_entity_poly.pdbx_seq_one_letter_code
_entity_poly.pdbx_strand_id
1 'polypeptide(L)' 'MGRPNVDAGDMRWGWTCPLCETDVSVSRDPGSGTFRWECDNGACDAIGFGFSSRRRARLALREYRERYRNIYR' A
#
# COMPACT_ATOMS: atom_id res chain seq x y z
N MET A 1 13.01 12.09 13.35
CA MET A 1 12.58 10.68 13.21
C MET A 1 13.15 10.14 11.92
N GLY A 2 14.07 9.17 11.99
CA GLY A 2 14.70 8.58 10.82
C GLY A 2 13.73 7.60 10.16
N ARG A 3 13.26 7.94 8.95
CA ARG A 3 12.51 6.99 8.11
C ARG A 3 13.48 5.86 7.75
N PRO A 4 13.13 4.57 7.96
CA PRO A 4 13.95 3.48 7.47
C PRO A 4 14.11 3.64 5.95
N ASN A 5 15.33 3.46 5.47
CA ASN A 5 15.75 3.59 4.09
C ASN A 5 14.91 2.64 3.22
N VAL A 6 13.79 3.13 2.67
CA VAL A 6 12.99 2.40 1.70
C VAL A 6 13.86 2.28 0.46
N ASP A 7 14.35 1.07 0.19
CA ASP A 7 15.14 0.77 -1.00
C ASP A 7 14.52 1.45 -2.23
N ALA A 8 15.31 2.30 -2.91
CA ALA A 8 14.89 3.06 -4.09
C ALA A 8 14.42 2.16 -5.26
N GLY A 9 14.66 0.86 -5.19
CA GLY A 9 14.08 -0.16 -6.08
C GLY A 9 12.58 -0.42 -5.85
N ASP A 10 12.05 -0.11 -4.66
CA ASP A 10 10.64 -0.27 -4.31
C ASP A 10 9.79 0.99 -4.57
N MET A 11 10.38 2.10 -5.00
CA MET A 11 9.65 3.35 -5.34
C MET A 11 9.07 3.35 -6.77
N ARG A 12 9.28 2.30 -7.57
CA ARG A 12 8.84 2.31 -8.96
C ARG A 12 7.35 1.97 -9.13
N TRP A 13 6.57 3.07 -9.14
CA TRP A 13 5.30 3.31 -9.85
C TRP A 13 4.01 2.95 -9.09
N GLY A 14 3.32 4.00 -8.61
CA GLY A 14 2.04 4.42 -9.19
C GLY A 14 0.77 3.95 -8.52
N TRP A 15 0.70 3.90 -7.18
CA TRP A 15 -0.57 3.59 -6.52
C TRP A 15 -0.92 4.63 -5.48
N THR A 16 -2.03 5.32 -5.73
CA THR A 16 -2.62 6.28 -4.82
C THR A 16 -3.65 5.63 -3.92
N CYS A 17 -3.68 6.07 -2.67
CA CYS A 17 -4.58 5.61 -1.64
C CYS A 17 -6.02 5.92 -2.06
N PRO A 18 -6.93 4.95 -1.98
CA PRO A 18 -8.33 5.17 -2.34
C PRO A 18 -9.09 6.09 -1.38
N LEU A 19 -8.56 6.33 -0.17
CA LEU A 19 -9.19 7.20 0.82
C LEU A 19 -8.80 8.67 0.66
N CYS A 20 -7.51 8.93 0.45
CA CYS A 20 -6.94 10.28 0.49
C CYS A 20 -6.09 10.64 -0.73
N GLU A 21 -6.07 9.77 -1.75
CA GLU A 21 -5.37 9.97 -3.03
C GLU A 21 -3.85 10.18 -2.91
N THR A 22 -3.28 9.99 -1.73
CA THR A 22 -1.85 10.09 -1.45
C THR A 22 -1.10 8.87 -1.95
N ASP A 23 0.18 9.00 -2.27
CA ASP A 23 1.02 7.85 -2.61
C ASP A 23 0.98 6.75 -1.53
N VAL A 24 1.01 5.50 -2.01
CA VAL A 24 1.06 4.30 -1.18
C VAL A 24 2.36 3.59 -1.46
N SER A 25 3.14 3.41 -0.40
CA SER A 25 4.35 2.62 -0.44
C SER A 25 4.01 1.14 -0.30
N VAL A 26 4.60 0.32 -1.17
CA VAL A 26 4.58 -1.15 -1.04
C VAL A 26 5.94 -1.58 -0.53
N SER A 27 5.98 -2.49 0.43
CA SER A 27 7.23 -2.95 1.02
C SER A 27 7.12 -4.40 1.43
N ARG A 28 8.25 -5.09 1.51
CA ARG A 28 8.31 -6.43 2.08
C ARG A 28 8.38 -6.33 3.59
N ASP A 29 7.51 -7.06 4.27
CA ASP A 29 7.54 -7.22 5.72
C ASP A 29 8.68 -8.17 6.12
N PRO A 30 9.67 -7.70 6.91
CA PRO A 30 10.82 -8.52 7.27
C PRO A 30 10.47 -9.62 8.28
N GLY A 31 9.39 -9.47 9.06
CA GLY A 31 8.99 -10.45 10.07
C GLY A 31 8.25 -11.66 9.49
N SER A 32 7.44 -11.45 8.45
CA SER A 32 6.57 -12.47 7.86
C SER A 32 7.04 -12.92 6.48
N GLY A 33 7.99 -12.19 5.87
CA GLY A 33 8.40 -12.39 4.49
C GLY A 33 7.33 -12.05 3.43
N THR A 34 6.16 -11.60 3.87
CA THR A 34 5.03 -11.17 3.03
C THR A 34 5.20 -9.73 2.56
N PHE A 35 4.35 -9.27 1.65
CA PHE A 35 4.30 -7.88 1.21
C PHE A 35 3.15 -7.16 1.90
N ARG A 36 3.37 -5.89 2.18
CA ARG A 36 2.37 -4.96 2.70
C ARG A 36 2.37 -3.67 1.89
N TRP A 37 1.24 -2.99 1.88
CA TRP A 37 1.11 -1.63 1.37
C TRP A 37 0.49 -0.77 2.46
N GLU A 38 0.99 0.45 2.60
CA GLU A 38 0.60 1.39 3.65
C GLU A 38 0.54 2.79 3.05
N CYS A 39 -0.52 3.53 3.35
CA CYS A 39 -0.63 4.91 2.90
C CYS A 39 0.44 5.77 3.58
N ASP A 40 1.16 6.59 2.81
CA ASP A 40 2.16 7.51 3.36
C ASP A 40 1.55 8.67 4.18
N ASN A 41 0.22 8.82 4.15
CA ASN A 41 -0.49 9.78 4.98
C ASN A 41 -0.75 9.21 6.38
N GLY A 42 -0.11 9.79 7.40
CA GLY A 42 -0.27 9.37 8.80
C GLY A 42 -1.67 9.58 9.41
N ALA A 43 -2.57 10.27 8.71
CA ALA A 43 -3.99 10.40 9.09
C ALA A 43 -4.89 9.37 8.38
N CYS A 44 -4.32 8.45 7.61
CA CYS A 44 -5.04 7.50 6.78
C CYS A 44 -4.72 6.06 7.20
N ASP A 45 -5.71 5.37 7.77
CA ASP A 45 -5.58 3.98 8.24
C ASP A 45 -5.68 2.93 7.11
N ALA A 46 -5.51 3.34 5.84
CA ALA A 46 -5.49 2.41 4.72
C ALA A 46 -4.20 1.60 4.71
N ILE A 47 -4.31 0.34 5.18
CA ILE A 47 -3.23 -0.63 5.18
C ILE A 47 -3.72 -1.97 4.63
N GLY A 48 -2.85 -2.64 3.87
CA GLY A 48 -3.04 -4.03 3.47
C GLY A 48 -1.77 -4.84 3.71
N PHE A 49 -1.90 -6.04 4.28
CA PHE A 49 -0.77 -6.90 4.62
C PHE A 49 -1.06 -8.37 4.28
N GLY A 50 -0.02 -9.21 4.33
CA GLY A 50 -0.15 -10.67 4.14
C GLY A 50 -0.10 -11.11 2.68
N PHE A 51 0.38 -10.28 1.76
CA PHE A 51 0.43 -10.64 0.35
C PHE A 51 1.65 -11.51 0.05
N SER A 52 1.46 -12.61 -0.67
CA SER A 52 2.57 -13.49 -1.05
C SER A 52 3.53 -12.87 -2.08
N SER A 53 3.15 -11.75 -2.71
CA SER A 53 3.96 -11.07 -3.73
C SER A 53 3.57 -9.60 -3.87
N ARG A 54 4.52 -8.77 -4.32
CA ARG A 54 4.29 -7.35 -4.62
C ARG A 54 3.14 -7.11 -5.60
N ARG A 55 3.00 -7.96 -6.63
CA ARG A 55 1.88 -7.91 -7.59
C ARG A 55 0.52 -8.12 -6.92
N ARG A 56 0.43 -9.05 -5.95
CA ARG A 56 -0.81 -9.29 -5.19
C ARG A 56 -1.16 -8.11 -4.29
N ALA A 57 -0.16 -7.51 -3.64
CA ALA A 57 -0.36 -6.29 -2.86
C ALA A 57 -0.98 -5.16 -3.72
N ARG A 58 -0.48 -4.98 -4.94
CA ARG A 58 -1.03 -3.99 -5.89
C ARG A 58 -2.46 -4.32 -6.35
N LEU A 59 -2.75 -5.58 -6.66
CA LEU A 59 -4.11 -6.00 -7.03
C LEU A 59 -5.10 -5.73 -5.89
N ALA A 60 -4.72 -6.10 -4.66
CA ALA A 60 -5.55 -5.89 -3.49
C ALA A 60 -5.83 -4.41 -3.23
N LEU A 61 -4.85 -3.52 -3.45
CA LEU A 61 -5.05 -2.08 -3.34
C LEU A 61 -6.04 -1.55 -4.39
N ARG A 62 -5.97 -2.07 -5.63
CA ARG A 62 -6.95 -1.75 -6.67
C ARG A 62 -8.34 -2.27 -6.33
N GLU A 63 -8.47 -3.51 -5.88
CA GLU A 63 -9.74 -4.10 -5.44
C GLU A 63 -10.35 -3.32 -4.26
N TYR A 64 -9.51 -2.89 -3.32
CA TYR A 64 -9.94 -2.04 -2.21
C TYR A 64 -10.50 -0.71 -2.72
N ARG A 65 -9.84 -0.07 -3.69
CA ARG A 65 -10.34 1.15 -4.33
C ARG A 65 -11.69 0.95 -5.01
N GLU A 66 -11.86 -0.14 -5.75
CA GLU A 66 -13.12 -0.46 -6.43
C GLU A 66 -14.25 -0.73 -5.43
N ARG A 67 -13.95 -1.47 -4.35
CA ARG A 67 -14.90 -1.71 -3.25
C ARG A 67 -15.29 -0.41 -2.53
N TYR A 68 -14.31 0.42 -2.18
CA TYR A 68 -14.56 1.68 -1.47
C TYR A 68 -15.41 2.64 -2.31
N ARG A 69 -15.12 2.76 -3.62
CA ARG A 69 -15.92 3.56 -4.55
C ARG A 69 -17.36 3.06 -4.70
N ASN A 70 -17.60 1.75 -4.52
CA ASN A 70 -18.94 1.17 -4.60
C ASN A 70 -19.76 1.47 -3.34
N ILE A 71 -19.13 1.46 -2.15
CA ILE A 71 -19.81 1.70 -0.87
C ILE A 71 -20.23 3.17 -0.69
N TYR A 72 -19.43 4.11 -1.20
CA TYR A 72 -19.66 5.55 -1.02
C TYR A 72 -20.28 6.24 -2.25
N ARG A 73 -20.92 5.47 -3.14
CA ARG A 73 -21.68 5.98 -4.29
C ARG A 73 -23.17 6.00 -3.99
#